data_AF-A0A947S0E5-F1
#
_entry.id   AF-A0A947S0E5-F1
#
_cell.length_a   1.000
_cell.length_b   1.000
_cell.length_c   1.000
_cell.angle_alpha   90.00
_cell.angle_beta   90.00
_cell.angle_gamma   90.00
#
_symmetry.space_group_name_H-M   'P 1'
#
loop_
_entity.id
_entity.type
_entity.pdbx_description
1 polymer ?
#
loop_
_entity_poly.entity_id
_entity_poly.type
_entity_poly.pdbx_seq_one_letter_code
_entity_poly.pdbx_strand_id
1 'polypeptide(L)'
;MSDKLYITPPRPMRTMIISQIVIGVLFLPLGIAFVFISEGEARPFAAMFAVIWIAGCAAMIIHSVKVLGLMKKGKFQIGEIKNENEERTGDVTARLRELEKLKEEKLISAEEYGNKRAEIMKEKW
;
A
#
# COMPACT_ATOMS: atom_id res chain seq x y z
N MET A 1 -25.60 -0.56 17.76
CA MET A 1 -25.06 -1.92 17.89
C MET A 1 -24.15 -2.11 16.69
N SER A 2 -22.83 -1.99 16.87
CA SER A 2 -21.89 -1.96 15.74
C SER A 2 -21.70 -3.38 15.20
N ASP A 3 -22.31 -3.67 14.06
CA ASP A 3 -22.13 -4.95 13.38
C ASP A 3 -20.65 -5.15 13.06
N LYS A 4 -20.07 -6.19 13.66
CA LYS A 4 -18.66 -6.54 13.47
C LYS A 4 -18.55 -7.30 12.17
N LEU A 5 -18.31 -6.59 11.06
CA LEU A 5 -18.04 -7.20 9.77
C LEU A 5 -16.61 -7.76 9.76
N TYR A 6 -16.49 -9.09 9.86
CA TYR A 6 -15.20 -9.79 9.77
C TYR A 6 -14.87 -10.04 8.30
N ILE A 7 -14.07 -9.17 7.70
CA ILE A 7 -13.57 -9.37 6.34
C ILE A 7 -12.33 -10.27 6.42
N THR A 8 -12.37 -11.38 5.68
CA THR A 8 -11.17 -12.24 5.53
C THR A 8 -10.12 -11.43 4.78
N PRO A 9 -8.90 -11.23 5.32
CA PRO A 9 -7.90 -10.42 4.66
C PRO A 9 -7.60 -10.99 3.27
N PRO A 10 -7.43 -10.15 2.24
CA PRO A 10 -7.10 -10.60 0.89
C PRO A 10 -5.86 -11.49 0.93
N ARG A 11 -5.88 -12.61 0.19
CA ARG A 11 -4.69 -13.46 -0.02
C ARG A 11 -3.40 -12.68 -0.34
N PRO A 12 -3.40 -11.59 -1.14
CA PRO A 12 -2.18 -10.82 -1.42
C PRO A 12 -1.60 -10.09 -0.21
N MET A 13 -2.39 -9.75 0.80
CA MET A 13 -1.89 -9.07 2.01
C MET A 13 -0.95 -9.98 2.81
N ARG A 14 -1.28 -11.27 2.89
CA ARG A 14 -0.43 -12.26 3.54
C ARG A 14 0.88 -12.47 2.79
N THR A 15 0.85 -12.53 1.47
CA THR A 15 2.07 -12.68 0.66
C THR A 15 2.96 -11.45 0.77
N MET A 16 2.38 -10.24 0.81
CA MET A 16 3.13 -8.99 0.97
C MET A 16 3.84 -8.90 2.32
N ILE A 17 3.18 -9.30 3.41
CA ILE A 17 3.78 -9.28 4.76
C ILE A 17 4.89 -10.34 4.86
N ILE A 18 4.69 -11.51 4.25
CA ILE A 18 5.72 -12.56 4.20
C ILE A 18 6.92 -12.07 3.38
N SER A 19 6.71 -11.46 2.21
CA SER A 19 7.81 -10.93 1.40
C SER A 19 8.60 -9.84 2.14
N GLN A 20 7.92 -8.98 2.90
CA GLN A 20 8.59 -7.97 3.73
C GLN A 20 9.49 -8.61 4.80
N ILE A 21 9.04 -9.69 5.45
CA ILE A 21 9.86 -10.43 6.42
C ILE A 21 11.06 -11.07 5.72
N VAL A 22 10.85 -11.74 4.58
CA VAL A 22 11.92 -12.40 3.82
C VAL A 22 12.99 -11.40 3.40
N ILE A 23 12.58 -10.26 2.83
CA ILE A 23 13.48 -9.18 2.42
C ILE A 23 14.21 -8.61 3.64
N GLY A 24 13.50 -8.33 4.73
CA GLY A 24 14.10 -7.81 5.96
C GLY A 24 15.16 -8.73 6.56
N VAL A 25 14.92 -10.04 6.56
CA VAL A 25 15.90 -11.04 7.04
C VAL A 25 17.10 -11.12 6.10
N LEU A 26 16.89 -11.10 4.79
CA LEU A 26 17.96 -11.15 3.79
C LEU A 26 18.85 -9.90 3.83
N PHE A 27 18.29 -8.74 4.14
CA PHE A 27 19.00 -7.46 4.21
C PHE A 27 19.66 -7.19 5.58
N LEU A 28 19.39 -8.02 6.58
CA LEU A 28 20.00 -7.92 7.91
C LEU A 28 21.54 -8.11 7.90
N PRO A 29 22.10 -9.17 7.26
CA PRO A 29 23.54 -9.35 7.18
C PRO A 29 24.26 -8.25 6.38
N LEU A 30 23.55 -7.55 5.49
CA LEU A 30 24.10 -6.45 4.71
C LEU A 30 24.62 -5.31 5.61
N GLY A 31 23.88 -4.96 6.67
CA GLY A 31 24.33 -3.95 7.63
C GLY A 31 25.62 -4.34 8.34
N ILE A 32 25.79 -5.63 8.66
CA ILE A 32 27.01 -6.17 9.28
C ILE A 32 28.16 -6.16 8.26
N ALA A 33 27.90 -6.58 7.02
CA ALA A 33 28.88 -6.58 5.95
C ALA A 33 29.46 -5.17 5.69
N PHE A 34 28.63 -4.12 5.77
CA PHE A 34 29.11 -2.74 5.65
C PHE A 34 30.16 -2.37 6.70
N VAL A 35 30.06 -2.87 7.93
CA VAL A 35 31.06 -2.63 8.98
C VAL A 35 32.38 -3.32 8.66
N PHE A 36 32.32 -4.54 8.12
CA PHE A 36 33.51 -5.32 7.75
C PHE A 36 34.25 -4.78 6.53
N ILE A 37 33.51 -4.21 5.56
CA ILE A 37 34.09 -3.63 4.33
C ILE A 37 34.64 -2.22 4.59
N SER A 38 34.16 -1.52 5.62
CA SER A 38 34.57 -0.15 5.89
C SER A 38 35.92 -0.08 6.61
N GLU A 39 36.88 0.58 5.97
CA GLU A 39 38.23 0.81 6.51
C GLU A 39 38.45 2.29 6.90
N GLY A 40 39.44 2.52 7.77
CA GLY A 40 39.89 3.86 8.16
C GLY A 40 38.84 4.68 8.91
N GLU A 41 38.79 5.98 8.62
CA GLU A 41 37.93 6.97 9.28
C GLU A 41 36.42 6.75 9.02
N ALA A 42 36.07 5.93 8.01
CA ALA A 42 34.69 5.60 7.68
C ALA A 42 34.09 4.53 8.61
N ARG A 43 34.93 3.74 9.30
CA ARG A 43 34.50 2.64 10.18
C ARG A 43 33.52 3.03 11.30
N PRO A 44 33.73 4.12 12.07
CA PRO A 44 32.76 4.54 13.09
C PRO A 44 31.41 4.95 12.49
N PHE A 45 31.40 5.59 11.31
CA PHE A 45 30.17 5.95 10.61
C PHE A 45 29.43 4.71 10.10
N ALA A 46 30.15 3.74 9.54
CA ALA A 46 29.60 2.47 9.11
C ALA A 46 29.01 1.66 10.27
N ALA A 47 29.67 1.67 11.44
CA ALA A 47 29.15 1.03 12.65
C ALA A 47 27.84 1.68 13.12
N MET A 48 27.76 3.02 13.13
CA MET A 48 26.53 3.73 13.49
C MET A 48 25.39 3.43 12.49
N PHE A 49 25.71 3.45 11.20
CA PHE A 49 24.78 3.06 10.15
C PHE A 49 24.27 1.62 10.36
N ALA A 50 25.17 0.67 10.63
CA ALA A 50 24.80 -0.73 10.85
C ALA A 50 23.85 -0.89 12.06
N VAL A 51 24.05 -0.14 13.13
CA VAL A 51 23.13 -0.15 14.29
C VAL A 51 21.74 0.34 13.89
N ILE A 52 21.64 1.49 13.21
CA ILE A 52 20.35 2.04 12.75
C ILE A 52 19.69 1.09 11.74
N TRP A 53 20.47 0.50 10.85
CA TRP A 53 20.02 -0.45 9.84
C TRP A 53 19.43 -1.72 10.46
N ILE A 54 20.17 -2.34 11.39
CA ILE A 54 19.71 -3.55 12.10
C ILE A 54 18.46 -3.22 12.91
N ALA A 55 18.43 -2.07 13.60
CA ALA A 55 17.26 -1.63 14.35
C ALA A 55 16.03 -1.44 13.45
N GLY A 56 16.20 -0.83 12.26
CA GLY A 56 15.13 -0.66 11.27
C GLY A 56 14.62 -2.00 10.72
N CYS A 57 15.53 -2.90 10.35
CA CYS A 57 15.17 -4.24 9.88
C CYS A 57 14.44 -5.04 10.96
N ALA A 58 14.94 -5.01 12.20
CA ALA A 58 14.31 -5.67 13.34
C ALA A 58 12.92 -5.11 13.63
N ALA A 59 12.76 -3.78 13.63
CA ALA A 59 11.47 -3.13 13.84
C ALA A 59 10.44 -3.54 12.76
N MET A 60 10.85 -3.55 11.48
CA MET A 60 9.99 -4.02 10.39
C MET A 60 9.59 -5.48 10.57
N ILE A 61 10.53 -6.38 10.85
CA ILE A 61 10.25 -7.80 11.04
C ILE A 61 9.29 -8.01 12.23
N ILE A 62 9.54 -7.36 13.36
CA ILE A 62 8.68 -7.46 14.56
C ILE A 62 7.27 -6.96 14.25
N HIS A 63 7.15 -5.82 13.56
CA HIS A 63 5.86 -5.28 13.14
C HIS A 63 5.13 -6.26 12.22
N SER A 64 5.77 -6.75 11.16
CA SER A 64 5.20 -7.71 10.22
C SER A 64 4.78 -9.02 10.90
N VAL A 65 5.54 -9.53 11.88
CA VAL A 65 5.18 -10.72 12.66
C VAL A 65 3.97 -10.46 13.57
N LYS A 66 3.90 -9.31 14.25
CA LYS A 66 2.73 -8.93 15.06
C LYS A 66 1.47 -8.84 14.21
N VAL A 67 1.56 -8.15 13.07
CA VAL A 67 0.51 -8.01 12.05
C VAL A 67 0.08 -9.39 11.55
N LEU A 68 1.00 -10.29 11.23
CA LEU A 68 0.67 -11.65 10.79
C LEU A 68 0.00 -12.49 11.90
N GLY A 69 0.41 -12.32 13.16
CA GLY A 69 -0.21 -12.95 14.32
C GLY A 69 -1.64 -12.45 14.57
N LEU A 70 -1.89 -11.15 14.36
CA LEU A 70 -3.22 -10.55 14.43
C LEU A 70 -4.13 -11.05 13.29
N MET A 71 -3.60 -11.24 12.07
CA MET A 71 -4.33 -11.85 10.95
C MET A 71 -4.75 -13.29 11.28
N LYS A 72 -3.82 -14.11 11.79
CA LYS A 72 -4.11 -15.51 12.15
C LYS A 72 -5.19 -15.64 13.22
N LYS A 73 -5.32 -14.65 14.12
CA LYS A 73 -6.32 -14.62 15.19
C LYS A 73 -7.71 -14.14 14.74
N GLY A 74 -7.91 -13.83 13.45
CA GLY A 74 -9.19 -13.31 12.93
C GLY A 74 -9.55 -11.92 13.45
N LYS A 75 -8.58 -11.20 14.04
CA LYS A 75 -8.77 -9.86 14.65
C LYS A 75 -8.20 -8.76 13.76
N PHE A 76 -8.25 -8.94 12.44
CA PHE A 76 -7.94 -7.87 11.50
C PHE A 76 -9.16 -6.96 11.34
N GLN A 77 -9.40 -6.14 12.36
CA GLN A 77 -10.14 -4.89 12.20
C GLN A 77 -9.17 -3.88 11.61
N ILE A 78 -8.90 -4.00 10.32
CA ILE A 78 -8.34 -2.89 9.56
C ILE A 78 -9.56 -2.11 9.07
N GLY A 79 -9.91 -1.08 9.85
CA GLY A 79 -10.60 0.05 9.27
C GLY A 79 -9.79 0.52 8.06
N GLU A 80 -10.46 0.55 6.92
CA GLU A 80 -9.98 1.05 5.63
C GLU A 80 -8.66 0.46 5.15
N ILE A 81 -8.76 -0.65 4.41
CA ILE A 81 -7.85 -0.84 3.29
C ILE A 81 -8.20 0.28 2.30
N LYS A 82 -7.50 1.41 2.38
CA LYS A 82 -7.46 2.41 1.31
C LYS A 82 -6.74 1.74 0.14
N ASN A 83 -7.49 0.97 -0.65
CA ASN A 83 -7.04 0.50 -1.95
C ASN A 83 -6.82 1.76 -2.79
N GLU A 84 -5.59 2.14 -3.08
CA GLU A 84 -5.27 3.23 -4.02
C GLU A 84 -5.90 2.99 -5.41
N ASN A 85 -6.30 1.74 -5.72
CA ASN A 85 -7.07 1.40 -6.91
C ASN A 85 -8.57 1.73 -6.82
N GLU A 86 -9.15 1.80 -5.62
CA GLU A 86 -10.53 2.28 -5.43
C GLU A 86 -10.61 3.80 -5.51
N GLU A 87 -9.57 4.56 -5.15
CA GLU A 87 -9.58 6.02 -5.31
C GLU A 87 -9.66 6.43 -6.79
N ARG A 88 -8.88 5.77 -7.67
CA ARG A 88 -8.95 6.03 -9.12
C ARG A 88 -10.27 5.61 -9.73
N THR A 89 -10.82 4.46 -9.30
CA THR A 89 -12.12 3.98 -9.79
C THR A 89 -13.27 4.84 -9.26
N GLY A 90 -13.16 5.31 -8.02
CA GLY A 90 -14.10 6.24 -7.37
C GLY A 90 -14.16 7.58 -8.10
N ASP A 91 -13.01 8.16 -8.44
CA ASP A 91 -12.93 9.42 -9.20
C ASP A 91 -13.56 9.29 -10.60
N VAL A 92 -13.30 8.17 -11.30
CA VAL A 92 -13.95 7.87 -12.61
C VAL A 92 -15.47 7.74 -12.48
N THR A 93 -15.96 7.03 -11.46
CA THR A 93 -17.41 6.88 -11.24
C THR A 93 -18.08 8.18 -10.79
N ALA A 94 -17.39 9.02 -10.04
CA ALA A 94 -17.87 10.34 -9.63
C ALA A 94 -18.00 11.26 -10.84
N ARG A 95 -16.97 11.31 -11.70
CA ARG A 95 -16.97 12.11 -12.94
C ARG A 95 -18.07 11.70 -13.92
N LEU A 96 -18.35 10.40 -14.05
CA LEU A 96 -19.47 9.92 -14.88
C LEU A 96 -20.83 10.36 -14.34
N ARG A 97 -20.99 10.37 -13.02
CA ARG A 97 -22.23 10.82 -12.36
C ARG A 97 -22.43 12.33 -12.49
N GLU A 98 -21.35 13.11 -12.42
CA GLU A 98 -21.38 14.55 -12.66
C GLU A 98 -21.74 14.86 -14.13
N LEU A 99 -21.19 14.13 -15.09
CA LEU A 99 -21.56 14.23 -16.51
C LEU A 99 -23.03 13.93 -16.77
N GLU A 100 -23.61 12.94 -16.09
CA GLU A 100 -25.04 12.64 -16.19
C GLU A 100 -25.89 13.78 -15.65
N LYS A 101 -25.51 14.41 -14.54
CA LYS A 101 -26.19 15.61 -14.02
C LYS A 101 -26.13 16.79 -14.98
N LEU A 102 -24.96 17.07 -15.55
CA LEU A 102 -24.80 18.17 -16.51
C LEU A 102 -25.64 17.97 -17.78
N LYS A 103 -25.82 16.72 -18.20
CA LYS A 103 -26.73 16.36 -19.31
C LYS A 103 -28.19 16.56 -18.92
N GLU A 104 -28.58 16.12 -17.72
CA GLU A 104 -29.94 16.26 -17.20
C GLU A 104 -30.35 17.73 -17.03
N GLU A 105 -29.40 18.56 -16.59
CA GLU A 105 -29.53 20.02 -16.50
C GLU A 105 -29.45 20.73 -17.87
N LYS A 106 -29.31 19.98 -18.97
CA LYS A 106 -29.15 20.47 -20.36
C LYS A 106 -27.99 21.46 -20.56
N LEU A 107 -26.99 21.40 -19.69
CA LEU A 107 -25.79 22.25 -19.77
C LEU A 107 -24.79 21.76 -20.81
N ILE A 108 -24.92 20.50 -21.26
CA ILE A 108 -24.12 19.89 -22.32
C ILE A 108 -25.03 19.24 -23.36
N SER A 109 -24.59 19.26 -24.62
CA SER A 109 -25.30 18.59 -25.71
C SER A 109 -25.13 17.06 -25.64
N ALA A 110 -26.04 16.32 -26.29
CA ALA A 110 -25.98 14.86 -26.34
C ALA A 110 -24.70 14.34 -27.04
N GLU A 111 -24.18 15.11 -28.00
CA GLU A 111 -22.94 14.82 -28.70
C GLU A 111 -21.70 15.01 -27.81
N GLU A 112 -21.64 16.12 -27.06
CA GLU A 112 -20.55 16.39 -26.11
C GLU A 112 -20.53 15.38 -24.95
N TYR A 113 -21.69 14.96 -24.47
CA TYR A 113 -21.81 13.89 -23.47
C TYR A 113 -21.22 12.58 -23.98
N GLY A 114 -21.53 12.20 -25.22
CA GLY A 114 -21.02 10.96 -25.84
C GLY A 114 -19.49 10.95 -25.94
N ASN A 115 -18.90 12.05 -26.40
CA ASN A 115 -17.46 12.20 -26.54
C ASN A 115 -16.74 12.14 -25.18
N LYS A 116 -17.20 12.89 -24.18
CA LYS A 116 -16.57 12.89 -22.84
C LYS A 116 -16.73 11.58 -22.11
N ARG A 117 -17.86 10.90 -22.26
CA ARG A 117 -18.08 9.56 -21.69
C ARG A 117 -17.12 8.53 -22.30
N ALA A 118 -16.87 8.60 -23.61
CA ALA A 118 -15.94 7.71 -24.28
C ALA A 118 -14.48 7.96 -23.84
N GLU A 119 -14.11 9.22 -23.62
CA GLU A 119 -12.79 9.61 -23.10
C GLU A 119 -12.54 9.06 -21.68
N ILE A 120 -13.49 9.28 -20.76
CA ILE A 120 -13.39 8.77 -19.38
C ILE A 120 -13.38 7.24 -19.33
N MET A 121 -14.09 6.58 -20.24
CA MET A 121 -14.06 5.11 -20.34
C MET A 121 -12.75 4.58 -20.92
N LYS A 122 -12.05 5.35 -21.75
CA LYS A 122 -10.70 5.00 -22.24
C LYS A 122 -9.64 5.18 -21.15
N GLU A 123 -9.75 6.17 -20.26
CA GLU A 123 -8.80 6.31 -19.14
C GLU A 123 -8.84 5.12 -18.15
N LYS A 124 -9.94 4.38 -18.12
CA LYS A 124 -10.12 3.20 -17.26
C LYS A 124 -9.45 1.93 -17.83
N TRP A 125 -9.05 1.91 -19.10
CA TRP A 125 -8.57 0.72 -19.82
C TRP A 125 -7.21 0.96 -20.49
#